data_AF-A0A7K5M7M6-F1
#
_entry.id   AF-A0A7K5M7M6-F1
#
_cell.length_a   1.000
_cell.length_b   1.000
_cell.length_c   1.000
_cell.angle_alpha   90.00
_cell.angle_beta   90.00
_cell.angle_gamma   90.00
#
_symmetry.space_group_name_H-M   'P 1'
#
loop_
_entity.id
_entity.type
_entity.pdbx_description
1 polymer ?
#
loop_
_entity_poly.entity_id
_entity_poly.type
_entity_poly.pdbx_seq_one_letter_code
_entity_poly.pdbx_strand_id
1 'polypeptide(L)'
;GLMWLQHGGNLRHTSEQNDGVSRYGWLMHDGENFGVQEIRDEGLLLRTEFVKQPGGDHGGDWSWRVTAKMEGKGPAPLLSLFFYVATDGQGTLRPVLENGTRLAAVAGTAEELGDFTLTFLPPTGEGGEGPKYASYNFLAAGVPGLHRLTDLVRHSLRESSVFSPPGRPRRRFFGVSSAGGLPGEPPRGQLLLHQVTLEPPAALE
;
A
#
# COMPACT_ATOMS: atom_id res chain seq x y z
N GLY A 1 -3.72 5.73 0.66
CA GLY A 1 -2.32 6.10 0.97
C GLY A 1 -1.40 4.90 0.79
N LEU A 2 -0.10 5.13 0.92
CA LEU A 2 0.95 4.10 0.77
C LEU A 2 1.84 4.07 2.01
N MET A 3 2.20 2.87 2.43
CA MET A 3 3.33 2.61 3.33
C MET A 3 4.25 1.59 2.66
N TRP A 4 5.51 1.51 3.11
CA TRP A 4 6.41 0.45 2.67
C TRP A 4 7.32 -0.04 3.79
N LEU A 5 7.73 -1.30 3.67
CA LEU A 5 8.66 -1.96 4.59
C LEU A 5 9.60 -2.86 3.79
N GLN A 6 10.88 -2.51 3.80
CA GLN A 6 11.94 -3.45 3.45
C GLN A 6 12.15 -4.38 4.65
N HIS A 7 11.98 -5.69 4.49
CA HIS A 7 12.12 -6.63 5.61
C HIS A 7 13.56 -6.61 6.15
N GLY A 8 13.72 -6.23 7.42
CA GLY A 8 14.99 -5.90 8.06
C GLY A 8 15.20 -4.41 8.34
N GLY A 9 14.35 -3.53 7.81
CA GLY A 9 14.34 -2.08 8.04
C GLY A 9 13.09 -1.59 8.78
N ASN A 10 12.74 -0.32 8.57
CA ASN A 10 11.64 0.37 9.24
C ASN A 10 10.39 0.50 8.35
N LEU A 11 9.21 0.50 8.96
CA LEU A 11 7.95 0.86 8.28
C LEU A 11 7.94 2.37 8.00
N ARG A 12 7.76 2.75 6.74
CA ARG A 12 7.66 4.14 6.27
C ARG A 12 6.22 4.52 5.97
N HIS A 13 5.83 5.75 6.33
CA HIS A 13 4.48 6.27 6.05
C HIS A 13 4.48 7.79 5.90
N THR A 14 4.74 8.53 6.99
CA THR A 14 4.82 10.00 6.99
C THR A 14 6.23 10.47 6.66
N SER A 15 6.34 11.65 6.05
CA SER A 15 7.64 12.29 5.74
C SER A 15 8.23 12.91 7.00
N GLU A 16 8.90 12.10 7.81
CA GLU A 16 9.59 12.57 9.02
C GLU A 16 11.02 12.99 8.68
N GLN A 17 11.45 14.17 9.14
CA GLN A 17 12.77 14.71 8.80
C GLN A 17 13.95 13.82 9.26
N ASN A 18 13.71 12.90 10.19
CA ASN A 18 14.72 12.03 10.78
C ASN A 18 14.44 10.53 10.55
N ASP A 19 13.72 10.18 9.49
CA ASP A 19 13.48 8.78 9.14
C ASP A 19 14.66 8.12 8.38
N GLY A 20 15.59 8.91 7.85
CA GLY A 20 16.75 8.40 7.12
C GLY A 20 16.47 8.09 5.64
N VAL A 21 15.31 8.52 5.11
CA VAL A 21 15.05 8.50 3.67
C VAL A 21 16.01 9.47 2.99
N SER A 22 16.82 8.95 2.07
CA SER A 22 17.94 9.70 1.47
C SER A 22 17.50 10.85 0.56
N ARG A 23 16.40 10.66 -0.18
CA ARG A 23 15.83 11.67 -1.09
C ARG A 23 14.39 11.34 -1.41
N TYR A 24 13.53 12.34 -1.46
CA TYR A 24 12.20 12.22 -2.05
C TYR A 24 11.81 13.54 -2.73
N GLY A 25 10.95 13.48 -3.75
CA GLY A 25 10.44 14.68 -4.39
C GLY A 25 9.64 14.42 -5.67
N TRP A 26 8.85 15.41 -6.06
CA TRP A 26 8.15 15.43 -7.34
C TRP A 26 9.14 15.71 -8.47
N LEU A 27 9.15 14.85 -9.48
CA LEU A 27 9.83 15.09 -10.75
C LEU A 27 8.94 15.88 -11.71
N MET A 28 7.64 15.59 -11.70
CA MET A 28 6.61 16.26 -12.48
C MET A 28 5.35 16.34 -11.63
N HIS A 29 4.69 17.49 -11.62
CA HIS A 29 3.38 17.66 -10.98
C HIS A 29 2.75 18.92 -11.56
N ASP A 30 1.56 18.80 -12.16
CA ASP A 30 0.86 19.95 -12.76
C ASP A 30 -0.08 20.66 -11.79
N GLY A 31 -0.27 20.11 -10.58
CA GLY A 31 -1.18 20.65 -9.57
C GLY A 31 -2.61 20.16 -9.73
N GLU A 32 -2.92 19.46 -10.83
CA GLU A 32 -4.29 19.15 -11.18
C GLU A 32 -4.48 17.75 -11.72
N ASN A 33 -3.81 17.28 -12.77
CA ASN A 33 -4.18 16.05 -13.49
C ASN A 33 -3.22 14.88 -13.26
N PHE A 34 -1.93 15.14 -13.03
CA PHE A 34 -0.95 14.07 -12.91
C PHE A 34 0.24 14.44 -12.03
N GLY A 35 0.97 13.42 -11.60
CA GLY A 35 2.25 13.62 -10.93
C GLY A 35 3.13 12.39 -10.96
N VAL A 36 4.43 12.62 -10.92
CA VAL A 36 5.48 11.62 -10.83
C VAL A 36 6.41 12.01 -9.70
N GLN A 37 6.51 11.15 -8.69
CA GLN A 37 7.41 11.32 -7.55
C GLN A 37 8.41 10.17 -7.49
N GLU A 38 9.62 10.46 -7.03
CA GLU A 38 10.62 9.46 -6.69
C GLU A 38 10.97 9.54 -5.21
N ILE A 39 11.20 8.38 -4.60
CA ILE A 39 11.61 8.19 -3.21
C ILE A 39 12.78 7.19 -3.21
N ARG A 40 13.89 7.55 -2.56
CA ARG A 40 15.08 6.73 -2.38
C ARG A 40 15.32 6.45 -0.91
N ASP A 41 15.23 5.19 -0.52
CA ASP A 41 15.30 4.74 0.88
C ASP A 41 16.16 3.47 0.97
N GLU A 42 17.35 3.57 1.58
CA GLU A 42 18.24 2.41 1.81
C GLU A 42 18.48 1.50 0.58
N GLY A 43 18.68 2.12 -0.59
CA GLY A 43 18.88 1.41 -1.86
C GLY A 43 17.58 0.99 -2.55
N LEU A 44 16.41 1.16 -1.94
CA LEU A 44 15.13 1.07 -2.64
C LEU A 44 14.84 2.38 -3.37
N LEU A 45 14.47 2.29 -4.64
CA LEU A 45 13.89 3.38 -5.42
C LEU A 45 12.41 3.07 -5.70
N LEU A 46 11.53 3.84 -5.08
CA LEU A 46 10.11 3.87 -5.37
C LEU A 46 9.79 5.03 -6.30
N ARG A 47 9.04 4.74 -7.35
CA ARG A 47 8.47 5.73 -8.25
C ARG A 47 6.95 5.64 -8.13
N THR A 48 6.31 6.74 -7.76
CA THR A 48 4.87 6.86 -7.54
C THR A 48 4.29 7.78 -8.61
N GLU A 49 3.30 7.30 -9.35
CA GLU A 49 2.79 7.98 -10.55
C GLU A 49 1.28 7.95 -10.56
N PHE A 50 0.62 9.11 -10.61
CA PHE A 50 -0.83 9.16 -10.67
C PHE A 50 -1.32 9.94 -11.89
N VAL A 51 -2.51 9.58 -12.36
CA VAL A 51 -3.27 10.31 -13.36
C VAL A 51 -4.73 10.39 -12.91
N LYS A 52 -5.39 11.51 -13.20
CA LYS A 52 -6.82 11.70 -12.99
C LYS A 52 -7.55 11.84 -14.32
N GLN A 53 -8.76 11.32 -14.36
CA GLN A 53 -9.68 11.42 -15.48
C GLN A 53 -10.97 12.09 -14.97
N PRO A 54 -11.19 13.38 -15.25
CA PRO A 54 -12.43 14.06 -14.87
C PRO A 54 -13.66 13.38 -15.51
N GLY A 55 -14.76 13.33 -14.79
CA GLY A 55 -16.00 12.74 -15.27
C GLY A 55 -17.06 12.59 -14.18
N GLY A 56 -18.29 12.31 -14.59
CA GLY A 56 -19.44 12.16 -13.69
C GLY A 56 -19.72 13.41 -12.85
N ASP A 57 -20.51 13.22 -11.78
CA ASP A 57 -20.94 14.29 -10.88
C ASP A 57 -20.15 14.33 -9.56
N HIS A 58 -19.15 13.44 -9.41
CA HIS A 58 -18.39 13.23 -8.15
C HIS A 58 -16.87 13.37 -8.30
N GLY A 59 -16.39 14.09 -9.32
CA GLY A 59 -14.96 14.44 -9.47
C GLY A 59 -14.11 13.52 -10.34
N GLY A 60 -14.68 12.44 -10.89
CA GLY A 60 -14.05 11.53 -11.84
C GLY A 60 -13.21 10.42 -11.21
N ASP A 61 -12.34 9.83 -12.03
CA ASP A 61 -11.54 8.66 -11.69
C ASP A 61 -10.06 9.03 -11.52
N TRP A 62 -9.31 8.14 -10.88
CA TRP A 62 -7.86 8.22 -10.82
C TRP A 62 -7.22 6.84 -10.83
N SER A 63 -5.96 6.78 -11.26
CA SER A 63 -5.15 5.57 -11.22
C SER A 63 -3.77 5.89 -10.68
N TRP A 64 -3.20 4.95 -9.93
CA TRP A 64 -1.90 5.12 -9.29
C TRP A 64 -1.01 3.92 -9.59
N ARG A 65 0.13 4.16 -10.23
CA ARG A 65 1.19 3.18 -10.40
C ARG A 65 2.31 3.38 -9.39
N VAL A 66 2.72 2.30 -8.72
CA VAL A 66 3.90 2.25 -7.84
C VAL A 66 4.90 1.27 -8.41
N THR A 67 6.06 1.78 -8.82
CA THR A 67 7.17 0.98 -9.31
C THR A 67 8.27 0.92 -8.27
N ALA A 68 8.72 -0.28 -7.90
CA ALA A 68 9.78 -0.51 -6.93
C ALA A 68 10.98 -1.18 -7.59
N LYS A 69 12.19 -0.68 -7.35
CA LYS A 69 13.46 -1.28 -7.81
C LYS A 69 14.58 -1.11 -6.78
N MET A 70 15.55 -2.01 -6.81
CA MET A 70 16.75 -1.90 -5.97
C MET A 70 17.88 -1.22 -6.75
N GLU A 71 18.49 -0.22 -6.15
CA GLU A 71 19.72 0.42 -6.58
C GLU A 71 20.92 -0.25 -5.89
N GLY A 72 21.89 -0.73 -6.69
CA GLY A 72 23.10 -1.38 -6.19
C GLY A 72 23.23 -2.85 -6.60
N LYS A 73 24.29 -3.49 -6.11
CA LYS A 73 24.60 -4.90 -6.41
C LYS A 73 24.38 -5.71 -5.13
N GLY A 74 23.30 -6.49 -5.11
CA GLY A 74 22.96 -7.36 -3.99
C GLY A 74 21.69 -8.18 -4.25
N PRO A 75 21.40 -9.19 -3.42
CA PRO A 75 20.13 -9.90 -3.50
C PRO A 75 18.97 -8.95 -3.18
N ALA A 76 17.89 -9.00 -3.96
CA ALA A 76 16.71 -8.19 -3.70
C ALA A 76 16.08 -8.60 -2.34
N PRO A 77 15.91 -7.65 -1.39
CA PRO A 77 15.20 -7.93 -0.15
C PRO A 77 13.72 -8.17 -0.45
N LEU A 78 13.01 -8.76 0.52
CA LEU A 78 11.55 -8.74 0.46
C LEU A 78 11.09 -7.32 0.72
N LEU A 79 10.16 -6.86 -0.12
CA LEU A 79 9.49 -5.58 0.02
C LEU A 79 8.01 -5.84 0.28
N SER A 80 7.48 -5.25 1.35
CA SER A 80 6.03 -5.12 1.54
C SER A 80 5.60 -3.69 1.19
N LEU A 81 4.64 -3.57 0.29
CA LEU A 81 3.90 -2.34 0.01
C LEU A 81 2.52 -2.45 0.65
N PHE A 82 2.06 -1.37 1.28
CA PHE A 82 0.77 -1.34 1.95
C PHE A 82 -0.07 -0.22 1.35
N PHE A 83 -1.12 -0.59 0.62
CA PHE A 83 -2.08 0.34 0.05
C PHE A 83 -3.29 0.38 0.96
N TYR A 84 -3.75 1.58 1.33
CA TYR A 84 -4.86 1.68 2.28
C TYR A 84 -5.88 2.75 1.93
N VAL A 85 -7.11 2.49 2.38
CA VAL A 85 -8.26 3.38 2.33
C VAL A 85 -8.76 3.54 3.76
N ALA A 86 -8.99 4.76 4.20
CA ALA A 86 -9.48 5.03 5.55
C ALA A 86 -10.58 6.07 5.55
N THR A 87 -11.55 5.91 6.43
CA THR A 87 -12.58 6.92 6.73
C THR A 87 -12.27 7.64 8.04
N ASP A 88 -12.76 8.86 8.17
CA ASP A 88 -12.63 9.67 9.38
C ASP A 88 -14.02 10.15 9.85
N GLY A 89 -14.84 9.22 10.35
CA GLY A 89 -16.17 9.54 10.89
C GLY A 89 -17.35 9.39 9.93
N GLN A 90 -17.13 9.50 8.62
CA GLN A 90 -18.20 9.41 7.60
C GLN A 90 -17.85 8.43 6.47
N GLY A 91 -18.88 7.86 5.85
CA GLY A 91 -18.76 6.88 4.78
C GLY A 91 -18.58 5.45 5.26
N THR A 92 -18.71 4.49 4.33
CA THR A 92 -18.54 3.06 4.61
C THR A 92 -17.55 2.44 3.62
N LEU A 93 -16.78 1.46 4.10
CA LEU A 93 -15.86 0.68 3.29
C LEU A 93 -16.20 -0.80 3.44
N ARG A 94 -16.14 -1.55 2.35
CA ARG A 94 -16.39 -2.99 2.32
C ARG A 94 -15.27 -3.68 1.54
N PRO A 95 -14.56 -4.64 2.14
CA PRO A 95 -13.51 -5.37 1.45
C PRO A 95 -14.11 -6.37 0.45
N VAL A 96 -13.53 -6.44 -0.74
CA VAL A 96 -13.79 -7.49 -1.73
C VAL A 96 -12.57 -8.38 -1.77
N LEU A 97 -12.68 -9.57 -1.15
CA LEU A 97 -11.56 -10.50 -1.00
C LEU A 97 -11.58 -11.56 -2.11
N GLU A 98 -10.41 -11.83 -2.68
CA GLU A 98 -10.11 -13.00 -3.49
C GLU A 98 -9.34 -14.04 -2.67
N ASN A 99 -9.73 -15.32 -2.79
CA ASN A 99 -9.08 -16.45 -2.13
C ASN A 99 -8.92 -16.29 -0.59
N GLY A 100 -9.75 -15.46 0.03
CA GLY A 100 -9.78 -15.21 1.48
C GLY A 100 -8.66 -14.33 2.05
N THR A 101 -7.61 -14.01 1.29
CA THR A 101 -6.44 -13.26 1.80
C THR A 101 -6.04 -12.07 0.95
N ARG A 102 -6.39 -12.04 -0.34
CA ARG A 102 -6.07 -10.93 -1.25
C ARG A 102 -7.22 -9.94 -1.25
N LEU A 103 -6.99 -8.72 -0.77
CA LEU A 103 -7.94 -7.61 -0.95
C LEU A 103 -7.87 -7.16 -2.42
N ALA A 104 -8.83 -7.62 -3.24
CA ALA A 104 -8.87 -7.34 -4.67
C ALA A 104 -9.50 -5.98 -4.97
N ALA A 105 -10.49 -5.58 -4.17
CA ALA A 105 -11.07 -4.25 -4.26
C ALA A 105 -11.64 -3.78 -2.91
N VAL A 106 -11.94 -2.49 -2.82
CA VAL A 106 -12.71 -1.85 -1.76
C VAL A 106 -13.91 -1.18 -2.41
N ALA A 107 -15.11 -1.65 -2.07
CA ALA A 107 -16.34 -0.94 -2.39
C ALA A 107 -16.63 0.04 -1.25
N GLY A 108 -16.94 1.29 -1.56
CA GLY A 108 -17.22 2.30 -0.56
C GLY A 108 -18.31 3.27 -0.96
N THR A 109 -18.80 4.00 0.04
CA THR A 109 -19.77 5.07 -0.13
C THR A 109 -19.38 6.25 0.76
N ALA A 110 -19.51 7.47 0.25
CA ALA A 110 -19.35 8.70 1.04
C ALA A 110 -20.31 9.77 0.52
N GLU A 111 -20.70 10.71 1.38
CA GLU A 111 -21.71 11.73 1.05
C GLU A 111 -21.33 12.55 -0.19
N GLU A 112 -20.07 12.97 -0.31
CA GLU A 112 -19.59 13.80 -1.43
C GLU A 112 -19.15 12.98 -2.65
N LEU A 113 -18.84 11.69 -2.48
CA LEU A 113 -18.29 10.85 -3.56
C LEU A 113 -19.31 9.89 -4.17
N GLY A 114 -20.48 9.73 -3.53
CA GLY A 114 -21.42 8.67 -3.88
C GLY A 114 -20.81 7.29 -3.67
N ASP A 115 -21.21 6.34 -4.52
CA ASP A 115 -20.66 4.99 -4.56
C ASP A 115 -19.33 4.98 -5.34
N PHE A 116 -18.31 4.33 -4.78
CA PHE A 116 -17.00 4.21 -5.42
C PHE A 116 -16.40 2.82 -5.25
N THR A 117 -15.45 2.47 -6.13
CA THR A 117 -14.67 1.24 -6.04
C THR A 117 -13.19 1.53 -6.26
N LEU A 118 -12.34 1.05 -5.36
CA LEU A 118 -10.88 1.02 -5.55
C LEU A 118 -10.47 -0.42 -5.83
N THR A 119 -9.79 -0.66 -6.94
CA THR A 119 -9.32 -1.98 -7.35
C THR A 119 -7.80 -2.06 -7.20
N PHE A 120 -7.29 -3.19 -6.70
CA PHE A 120 -5.86 -3.48 -6.64
C PHE A 120 -5.52 -4.55 -7.66
N LEU A 121 -4.66 -4.23 -8.63
CA LEU A 121 -4.24 -5.19 -9.65
C LEU A 121 -3.08 -6.07 -9.15
N PRO A 122 -2.93 -7.30 -9.70
CA PRO A 122 -1.76 -8.12 -9.40
C PRO A 122 -0.47 -7.43 -9.84
N PRO A 123 0.64 -7.60 -9.09
CA PRO A 123 1.92 -7.00 -9.44
C PRO A 123 2.45 -7.57 -10.76
N THR A 124 3.12 -6.72 -11.52
CA THR A 124 3.77 -7.04 -12.81
C THR A 124 5.27 -6.79 -12.73
N GLY A 125 6.01 -7.15 -13.78
CA GLY A 125 7.37 -6.66 -13.97
C GLY A 125 7.41 -5.13 -14.13
N GLU A 126 8.58 -4.50 -13.96
CA GLU A 126 8.72 -3.03 -14.07
C GLU A 126 8.15 -2.49 -15.40
N GLY A 127 8.37 -3.19 -16.50
CA GLY A 127 7.85 -2.86 -17.84
C GLY A 127 6.40 -3.27 -18.11
N GLY A 128 5.65 -3.76 -17.12
CA GLY A 128 4.32 -4.33 -17.32
C GLY A 128 4.33 -5.75 -17.92
N GLU A 129 5.49 -6.42 -17.89
CA GLU A 129 5.59 -7.85 -18.20
C GLU A 129 4.74 -8.67 -17.22
N GLY A 130 4.33 -9.88 -17.62
CA GLY A 130 3.34 -10.73 -16.96
C GLY A 130 3.41 -10.85 -15.43
N PRO A 131 2.40 -11.50 -14.82
CA PRO A 131 2.18 -11.44 -13.38
C PRO A 131 3.40 -11.92 -12.58
N LYS A 132 3.79 -11.13 -11.57
CA LYS A 132 4.82 -11.51 -10.61
C LYS A 132 4.21 -12.26 -9.44
N TYR A 133 4.99 -13.22 -8.93
CA TYR A 133 4.63 -13.87 -7.67
C TYR A 133 4.68 -12.85 -6.54
N ALA A 134 3.60 -12.81 -5.75
CA ALA A 134 3.50 -12.03 -4.54
C ALA A 134 2.70 -12.77 -3.47
N SER A 135 2.95 -12.45 -2.21
CA SER A 135 2.17 -12.89 -1.07
C SER A 135 1.30 -11.74 -0.57
N TYR A 136 0.06 -12.03 -0.21
CA TYR A 136 -0.94 -11.04 0.16
C TYR A 136 -1.37 -11.22 1.61
N ASN A 137 -1.51 -10.09 2.30
CA ASN A 137 -2.20 -9.98 3.57
C ASN A 137 -3.18 -8.81 3.48
N PHE A 138 -4.20 -8.81 4.32
CA PHE A 138 -5.09 -7.67 4.46
C PHE A 138 -5.33 -7.37 5.93
N LEU A 139 -5.64 -6.11 6.24
CA LEU A 139 -6.08 -5.65 7.55
C LEU A 139 -7.39 -4.89 7.38
N ALA A 140 -8.42 -5.30 8.10
CA ALA A 140 -9.62 -4.51 8.34
C ALA A 140 -9.65 -4.11 9.82
N ALA A 141 -9.68 -2.82 10.10
CA ALA A 141 -9.58 -2.31 11.46
C ALA A 141 -10.42 -1.06 11.69
N GLY A 142 -10.90 -0.91 12.92
CA GLY A 142 -11.44 0.36 13.39
C GLY A 142 -10.29 1.30 13.77
N VAL A 143 -10.40 2.58 13.39
CA VAL A 143 -9.34 3.57 13.66
C VAL A 143 -9.89 4.74 14.49
N PRO A 144 -9.24 5.12 15.61
CA PRO A 144 -9.66 6.29 16.39
C PRO A 144 -9.53 7.62 15.64
N GLY A 145 -8.59 7.68 14.69
CA GLY A 145 -8.37 8.80 13.78
C GLY A 145 -7.18 8.54 12.84
N LEU A 146 -7.08 9.33 11.77
CA LEU A 146 -6.08 9.11 10.71
C LEU A 146 -4.62 9.22 11.19
N HIS A 147 -4.36 10.02 12.23
CA HIS A 147 -3.03 10.16 12.82
C HIS A 147 -2.53 8.87 13.52
N ARG A 148 -3.40 7.89 13.77
CA ARG A 148 -3.07 6.62 14.42
C ARG A 148 -2.78 5.47 13.44
N LEU A 149 -2.89 5.70 12.13
CA LEU A 149 -2.75 4.66 11.12
C LEU A 149 -1.39 3.96 11.19
N THR A 150 -0.29 4.71 11.32
CA THR A 150 1.07 4.13 11.41
C THR A 150 1.20 3.19 12.60
N ASP A 151 0.73 3.63 13.78
CA ASP A 151 0.82 2.86 15.02
C ASP A 151 -0.02 1.60 14.96
N LEU A 152 -1.23 1.69 14.42
CA LEU A 152 -2.12 0.56 14.23
C LEU A 152 -1.52 -0.49 13.29
N VAL A 153 -0.98 -0.07 12.14
CA VAL A 153 -0.33 -0.98 11.19
C VAL A 153 0.87 -1.64 11.86
N ARG A 154 1.73 -0.87 12.52
CA ARG A 154 2.87 -1.40 13.27
C ARG A 154 2.46 -2.41 14.34
N HIS A 155 1.39 -2.13 15.08
CA HIS A 155 0.85 -3.04 16.09
C HIS A 155 0.26 -4.32 15.48
N SER A 156 -0.24 -4.26 14.25
CA SER A 156 -0.83 -5.42 13.55
C SER A 156 0.19 -6.38 12.95
N LEU A 157 1.44 -5.94 12.74
CA LEU A 157 2.47 -6.74 12.10
C LEU A 157 2.90 -7.92 12.99
N ARG A 158 2.98 -9.11 12.40
CA ARG A 158 3.43 -10.36 13.05
C ARG A 158 4.33 -11.12 12.09
N GLU A 159 5.38 -11.75 12.59
CA GLU A 159 6.26 -12.62 11.79
C GLU A 159 5.63 -14.00 11.55
N SER A 160 4.44 -14.01 10.97
CA SER A 160 3.62 -15.22 10.76
C SER A 160 3.52 -15.64 9.30
N SER A 161 3.89 -14.76 8.38
CA SER A 161 3.67 -14.97 6.94
C SER A 161 4.90 -15.55 6.26
N VAL A 162 4.67 -16.30 5.18
CA VAL A 162 5.73 -17.00 4.44
C VAL A 162 5.62 -16.69 2.97
N PHE A 163 6.69 -16.10 2.43
CA PHE A 163 6.88 -15.87 1.01
C PHE A 163 7.48 -17.14 0.38
N SER A 164 6.78 -17.73 -0.59
CA SER A 164 7.11 -19.05 -1.15
C SER A 164 6.92 -19.12 -2.67
N PRO A 165 7.69 -18.34 -3.46
CA PRO A 165 7.63 -18.40 -4.91
C PRO A 165 8.05 -19.79 -5.44
N PRO A 166 7.49 -20.24 -6.58
CA PRO A 166 7.88 -21.50 -7.20
C PRO A 166 9.38 -21.58 -7.48
N GLY A 167 10.01 -22.68 -7.09
CA GLY A 167 11.43 -22.94 -7.39
C GLY A 167 12.44 -22.11 -6.62
N ARG A 168 12.04 -21.30 -5.62
CA ARG A 168 12.99 -20.61 -4.72
C ARG A 168 12.74 -20.93 -3.24
N PRO A 169 13.72 -20.66 -2.35
CA PRO A 169 13.57 -20.89 -0.92
C PRO A 169 12.44 -20.06 -0.30
N ARG A 170 11.80 -20.64 0.73
CA ARG A 170 10.79 -19.98 1.54
C ARG A 170 11.44 -18.94 2.45
N ARG A 171 10.83 -17.76 2.57
CA ARG A 171 11.31 -16.67 3.42
C ARG A 171 10.17 -16.22 4.35
N ARG A 172 10.44 -16.08 5.65
CA ARG A 172 9.47 -15.49 6.59
C ARG A 172 9.46 -13.97 6.45
N PHE A 173 8.30 -13.37 6.70
CA PHE A 173 8.14 -11.93 6.64
C PHE A 173 7.04 -11.47 7.60
N PHE A 174 7.09 -10.19 7.99
CA PHE A 174 6.05 -9.55 8.79
C PHE A 174 4.78 -9.30 7.97
N GLY A 175 3.70 -10.00 8.29
CA GLY A 175 2.38 -9.82 7.70
C GLY A 175 1.42 -9.14 8.66
N VAL A 176 0.50 -8.33 8.14
CA VAL A 176 -0.64 -7.81 8.91
C VAL A 176 -1.65 -8.92 9.21
N SER A 177 -2.35 -8.79 10.34
CA SER A 177 -3.46 -9.67 10.76
C SER A 177 -4.81 -9.14 10.25
N SER A 178 -5.73 -10.03 9.90
CA SER A 178 -6.99 -9.71 9.20
C SER A 178 -7.95 -8.81 9.95
N ALA A 179 -7.93 -8.80 11.28
CA ALA A 179 -8.81 -7.97 12.10
C ALA A 179 -8.10 -7.46 13.36
N GLY A 180 -8.33 -6.19 13.71
CA GLY A 180 -7.79 -5.59 14.93
C GLY A 180 -8.23 -4.14 15.14
N GLY A 181 -7.78 -3.57 16.25
CA GLY A 181 -7.95 -2.16 16.60
C GLY A 181 -6.88 -1.78 17.64
N LEU A 182 -6.71 -0.48 17.90
CA LEU A 182 -5.85 -0.05 18.99
C LEU A 182 -6.57 -0.26 20.33
N PRO A 183 -5.93 -0.86 21.34
CA PRO A 183 -6.54 -1.03 22.65
C PRO A 183 -6.75 0.34 23.33
N GLY A 184 -7.93 0.52 23.95
CA GLY A 184 -8.21 1.66 24.82
C GLY A 184 -8.77 2.91 24.14
N GLU A 185 -8.94 2.93 22.81
CA GLU A 185 -9.53 4.05 22.08
C GLU A 185 -10.68 3.57 21.17
N PRO A 186 -11.89 4.16 21.27
CA PRO A 186 -13.00 3.77 20.41
C PRO A 186 -12.74 4.20 18.95
N PRO A 187 -13.08 3.36 17.96
CA PRO A 187 -12.91 3.72 16.57
C PRO A 187 -13.91 4.80 16.15
N ARG A 188 -13.43 5.75 15.35
CA ARG A 188 -14.26 6.77 14.68
C ARG A 188 -14.39 6.51 13.19
N GLY A 189 -13.46 5.75 12.61
CA GLY A 189 -13.46 5.39 11.21
C GLY A 189 -13.04 3.94 10.96
N GLN A 190 -12.88 3.61 9.69
CA GLN A 190 -12.46 2.29 9.22
C GLN A 190 -11.14 2.42 8.47
N LEU A 191 -10.30 1.39 8.55
CA LEU A 191 -9.12 1.20 7.73
C LEU A 191 -9.26 -0.14 7.01
N LEU A 192 -9.17 -0.11 5.69
CA LEU A 192 -8.90 -1.29 4.87
C LEU A 192 -7.52 -1.13 4.25
N LEU A 193 -6.66 -2.10 4.49
CA LEU A 193 -5.26 -2.08 4.05
C LEU A 193 -4.90 -3.38 3.35
N HIS A 194 -4.39 -3.24 2.14
CA HIS A 194 -3.86 -4.29 1.29
C HIS A 194 -2.33 -4.33 1.40
N GLN A 195 -1.78 -5.42 1.95
CA GLN A 195 -0.35 -5.67 1.96
C GLN A 195 0.03 -6.59 0.80
N VAL A 196 0.97 -6.16 -0.04
CA VAL A 196 1.57 -6.96 -1.10
C VAL A 196 3.05 -7.13 -0.80
N THR A 197 3.51 -8.38 -0.67
CA THR A 197 4.92 -8.70 -0.41
C THR A 197 5.53 -9.43 -1.59
N LEU A 198 6.63 -8.88 -2.13
CA LEU A 198 7.28 -9.36 -3.34
C LEU A 198 8.80 -9.08 -3.36
N GLU A 199 9.48 -9.57 -4.38
CA GLU A 199 10.88 -9.22 -4.68
C GLU A 199 10.91 -8.16 -5.81
N PRO A 200 11.50 -6.97 -5.60
CA PRO A 200 11.73 -6.01 -6.69
C PRO A 200 12.65 -6.58 -7.79
N PRO A 201 12.59 -6.09 -9.04
CA PRO A 201 11.79 -4.96 -9.50
C PRO A 201 10.33 -5.33 -9.79
N ALA A 202 9.36 -4.48 -9.45
CA ALA A 202 7.95 -4.74 -9.70
C ALA A 202 7.15 -3.45 -9.89
N ALA A 203 6.03 -3.54 -10.60
CA ALA A 203 5.04 -2.47 -10.70
C ALA A 203 3.67 -2.94 -10.17
N LEU A 204 2.95 -2.04 -9.52
CA LEU A 204 1.62 -2.26 -8.96
C LEU A 204 0.72 -1.08 -9.35
N GLU A 205 -0.55 -1.38 -9.60
CA GLU A 205 -1.58 -0.43 -10.02
C GLU A 205 -2.87 -0.64 -9.21
#